data_AF-A0A924ABB9-F1
#
_entry.id   AF-A0A924ABB9-F1
#
_cell.length_a   1.000
_cell.length_b   1.000
_cell.length_c   1.000
_cell.angle_alpha   90.00
_cell.angle_beta   90.00
_cell.angle_gamma   90.00
#
_symmetry.space_group_name_H-M   'P 1'
#
loop_
_entity.id
_entity.type
_entity.pdbx_description
1 polymer ?
#
loop_
_entity_poly.entity_id
_entity_poly.type
_entity_poly.pdbx_seq_one_letter_code
_entity_poly.pdbx_strand_id
1 'polypeptide(L)' 'KPQRGTVISTSEIDEKGNKPSVKAGDTVLYGKYAGTEINVEGKDYLIMRESDVFAII' A
#
# COMPACT_ATOMS: atom_id res chain seq x y z
N LYS A 1 -5.33 -6.62 -15.03
CA LYS A 1 -5.39 -5.14 -14.97
C LYS A 1 -4.95 -4.70 -13.59
N PRO A 2 -3.99 -3.76 -13.48
CA PRO A 2 -3.57 -3.23 -12.19
C PRO A 2 -4.77 -2.63 -11.46
N GLN A 3 -4.75 -2.70 -10.14
CA GLN A 3 -5.73 -2.08 -9.26
C GLN A 3 -5.21 -0.71 -8.82
N ARG A 4 -6.11 0.15 -8.36
CA ARG A 4 -5.80 1.50 -7.89
C ARG A 4 -6.34 1.65 -6.47
N GLY A 5 -5.57 2.29 -5.60
CA GLY A 5 -5.94 2.55 -4.21
C GLY A 5 -5.32 3.83 -3.69
N THR A 6 -5.83 4.31 -2.57
CA THR A 6 -5.25 5.45 -1.84
C THR A 6 -4.55 4.92 -0.61
N VAL A 7 -3.30 5.33 -0.41
CA VAL A 7 -2.52 4.94 0.77
C VAL A 7 -3.11 5.67 1.99
N ILE A 8 -3.57 4.91 2.98
CA ILE A 8 -4.12 5.46 4.23
C ILE A 8 -3.02 5.64 5.28
N SER A 9 -2.07 4.71 5.33
CA SER A 9 -0.95 4.74 6.26
C SER A 9 0.26 3.99 5.69
N THR A 10 1.44 4.30 6.22
CA THR A 10 2.69 3.63 5.89
C THR A 10 3.45 3.32 7.18
N SER A 11 4.38 2.37 7.13
CA SER A 11 5.36 2.20 8.20
C SER A 11 6.29 3.42 8.28
N GLU A 12 7.00 3.56 9.41
CA GLU A 12 8.04 4.60 9.55
C GLU A 12 9.27 4.29 8.69
N ILE A 13 9.58 3.00 8.54
CA ILE A 13 10.70 2.47 7.76
C ILE A 13 10.23 1.33 6.85
N ASP A 14 10.90 1.17 5.71
CA ASP A 14 10.74 0.07 4.77
C ASP A 14 11.49 -1.19 5.25
N GLU A 15 11.41 -2.27 4.47
CA GLU A 15 12.10 -3.54 4.76
C GLU A 15 13.65 -3.42 4.79
N LYS A 16 14.20 -2.31 4.28
CA LYS A 16 15.63 -2.01 4.20
C LYS A 16 16.07 -0.95 5.22
N GLY A 17 15.18 -0.47 6.08
CA GLY A 17 15.45 0.56 7.07
C GLY A 17 15.48 2.00 6.54
N ASN A 18 15.01 2.23 5.31
CA ASN A 18 14.87 3.56 4.71
C ASN A 18 13.45 4.09 4.89
N LYS A 19 13.25 5.38 4.66
CA LYS A 19 11.89 5.95 4.63
C LYS A 19 11.14 5.44 3.39
N PRO A 20 9.88 4.98 3.52
CA PRO A 20 9.07 4.58 2.37
C PRO A 20 8.93 5.70 1.34
N SER A 21 8.88 5.34 0.06
CA SER A 21 8.70 6.29 -1.04
C SER A 21 7.23 6.72 -1.16
N VAL A 22 6.31 5.84 -0.79
CA VAL A 22 4.88 6.13 -0.67
C VAL A 22 4.57 6.83 0.65
N LYS A 23 3.56 7.70 0.67
CA LYS A 23 3.04 8.35 1.88
C LYS A 23 1.53 8.33 1.93
N ALA A 24 0.97 8.54 3.12
CA ALA A 24 -0.47 8.69 3.28
C ALA A 24 -1.02 9.80 2.36
N GLY A 25 -2.14 9.50 1.69
CA GLY A 25 -2.79 10.35 0.70
C GLY A 25 -2.34 10.11 -0.75
N ASP A 26 -1.23 9.41 -0.99
CA ASP A 26 -0.81 9.07 -2.34
C ASP A 26 -1.79 8.09 -2.99
N THR A 27 -2.04 8.28 -4.29
CA THR A 27 -2.73 7.27 -5.08
C THR A 27 -1.70 6.35 -5.73
N VAL A 28 -1.92 5.04 -5.65
CA VAL A 28 -1.00 4.03 -6.16
C VAL A 28 -1.66 3.03 -7.10
N LEU A 29 -0.88 2.47 -8.03
CA LEU A 29 -1.22 1.28 -8.79
C LEU A 29 -0.51 0.06 -8.22
N TYR A 30 -1.22 -1.06 -8.07
CA TYR A 30 -0.68 -2.30 -7.54
C TYR A 30 -1.23 -3.54 -8.26
N GLY A 31 -0.59 -4.68 -8.06
CA GLY A 31 -1.00 -5.96 -8.64
C GLY A 31 -2.37 -6.42 -8.14
N LYS A 32 -3.18 -7.05 -8.99
CA LYS A 32 -4.51 -7.58 -8.59
C LYS A 32 -4.45 -8.58 -7.42
N TYR A 33 -3.35 -9.29 -7.29
CA TYR A 33 -3.13 -10.32 -6.28
C TYR A 33 -2.12 -9.90 -5.21
N ALA A 34 -1.82 -8.60 -5.13
CA ALA A 34 -0.90 -8.05 -4.15
C ALA A 34 -1.61 -7.74 -2.84
N GLY A 35 -0.91 -7.99 -1.73
CA GLY A 35 -1.38 -7.70 -0.38
C GLY A 35 -2.30 -8.75 0.23
N THR A 36 -2.70 -8.46 1.45
CA THR A 36 -3.60 -9.25 2.29
C THR A 36 -4.74 -8.35 2.75
N GLU A 37 -5.97 -8.82 2.59
CA GLU A 37 -7.14 -8.11 3.12
C GLU A 37 -7.23 -8.30 4.64
N ILE A 38 -7.47 -7.21 5.36
CA ILE A 38 -7.67 -7.19 6.80
C ILE A 38 -8.93 -6.38 7.12
N ASN A 39 -9.71 -6.83 8.10
CA ASN A 39 -10.81 -6.06 8.65
C ASN A 39 -10.41 -5.47 10.00
N VAL A 40 -10.50 -4.14 10.13
CA VAL A 40 -10.21 -3.43 11.37
C VAL A 40 -11.39 -2.53 11.67
N GLU A 41 -12.02 -2.73 12.83
CA GLU A 41 -13.17 -1.94 13.29
C GLU A 41 -14.33 -1.90 12.27
N GLY A 42 -14.57 -3.00 11.56
CA GLY A 42 -15.63 -3.10 10.55
C GLY A 42 -15.30 -2.42 9.22
N LYS A 43 -14.06 -1.97 9.02
CA LYS A 43 -13.56 -1.46 7.73
C LYS A 43 -12.55 -2.42 7.14
N ASP A 44 -12.70 -2.67 5.84
CA ASP A 44 -11.76 -3.48 5.08
C ASP A 44 -10.59 -2.62 4.59
N TYR A 45 -9.38 -3.11 4.84
CA TYR A 45 -8.13 -2.53 4.37
C TYR A 45 -7.33 -3.59 3.62
N LEU A 46 -6.47 -3.14 2.71
CA LEU A 46 -5.52 -3.99 2.00
C LEU A 46 -4.11 -3.59 2.45
N ILE A 47 -3.44 -4.48 3.18
CA ILE A 47 -2.04 -4.28 3.57
C ILE A 47 -1.14 -4.96 2.55
N MET A 48 -0.12 -4.26 2.06
CA MET A 48 0.85 -4.81 1.10
C MET A 48 2.23 -4.23 1.33
N ARG A 49 3.25 -4.83 0.71
CA ARG A 49 4.61 -4.29 0.71
C ARG A 49 4.72 -3.18 -0.32
N GLU A 50 5.59 -2.21 -0.07
CA GLU A 50 5.88 -1.16 -1.05
C GLU A 50 6.41 -1.73 -2.38
N SER A 51 7.11 -2.87 -2.35
CA SER A 51 7.59 -3.57 -3.55
C SER A 51 6.48 -4.05 -4.49
N ASP A 52 5.25 -4.17 -4.01
CA ASP A 52 4.10 -4.59 -4.81
C ASP A 52 3.39 -3.41 -5.52
N VAL A 53 3.82 -2.19 -5.22
CA VAL A 53 3.34 -0.95 -5.84
C VAL A 53 4.12 -0.69 -7.14
N PHE A 54 3.40 -0.54 -8.24
CA PHE A 54 3.98 -0.30 -9.55
C PHE A 54 4.30 1.18 -9.80
N ALA A 55 3.43 2.08 -9.34
CA ALA A 55 3.56 3.51 -9.54
C ALA A 55 2.71 4.32 -8.54
N ILE A 56 3.16 5.54 -8.25
CA ILE A 56 2.37 6.61 -7.62
C ILE A 56 1.76 7.45 -8.77
N ILE A 57 0.48 7.84 -8.66
CA ILE A 57 -0.30 8.56 -9.68
C ILE A 57 -0.83 9.90 -9.17
#